data_AF-A0A6V7L686-F1
#
_entry.id   AF-A0A6V7L686-F1
#
_cell.length_a   1.000
_cell.length_b   1.000
_cell.length_c   1.000
_cell.angle_alpha   90.00
_cell.angle_beta   90.00
_cell.angle_gamma   90.00
#
_symmetry.space_group_name_H-M   'P 1'
#
loop_
_entity.id
_entity.type
_entity.pdbx_description
1 polymer ?
#
loop_
_entity_poly.entity_id
_entity_poly.type
_entity_poly.pdbx_seq_one_letter_code
_entity_poly.pdbx_strand_id
1 'polypeptide(L)'
;IERSPVITPLFHIRITSLLILLASINLTMIEYAFDSTLAKGASVQLVFGFEYAILSTVVLNITIKYILHVIDTHSDSPWENKPVFLLYTELVIGLIK
;
A
#
# COMPACT_ATOMS: atom_id res chain seq x y z
N ILE A 1 21.05 24.29 -3.15
CA ILE A 1 19.97 23.93 -2.21
C ILE A 1 18.83 23.40 -3.06
N GLU A 2 18.71 22.08 -3.16
CA GLU A 2 17.47 21.46 -3.64
C GLU A 2 16.40 21.86 -2.61
N ARG A 3 15.49 22.75 -3.02
CA ARG A 3 14.35 23.10 -2.19
C ARG A 3 13.48 21.84 -2.16
N SER A 4 13.45 21.15 -1.02
CA SER A 4 12.48 20.08 -0.80
C SER A 4 11.10 20.62 -1.19
N PRO A 5 10.37 19.96 -2.10
CA PRO A 5 9.12 20.49 -2.61
C PRO A 5 8.18 20.76 -1.44
N VAL A 6 7.56 21.95 -1.43
CA VAL A 6 6.60 22.34 -0.40
C VAL A 6 5.44 21.34 -0.46
N ILE A 7 5.40 20.41 0.49
CA ILE A 7 4.33 19.42 0.56
C ILE A 7 3.06 20.16 0.98
N THR A 8 2.19 20.40 0.00
CA THR A 8 0.92 21.08 0.23
C THR A 8 -0.12 20.08 0.71
N PRO A 9 -1.13 20.51 1.50
CA PRO A 9 -2.25 19.65 1.88
C PRO A 9 -2.97 19.03 0.66
N LEU A 10 -2.98 19.73 -0.48
CA LEU A 10 -3.49 19.19 -1.74
C LEU A 10 -2.71 17.96 -2.24
N PHE A 11 -1.39 17.93 -2.04
CA PHE A 11 -0.57 16.76 -2.35
C PHE A 11 -0.96 15.57 -1.47
N HIS A 12 -1.21 15.80 -0.18
CA HIS A 12 -1.66 14.74 0.72
C HIS A 12 -3.00 14.14 0.32
N ILE A 13 -3.96 14.98 -0.06
CA ILE A 13 -5.27 14.54 -0.55
C ILE A 13 -5.11 13.69 -1.80
N ARG A 14 -4.30 14.11 -2.78
CA ARG A 14 -4.08 13.37 -4.04
C ARG A 14 -3.47 11.99 -3.81
N ILE A 15 -2.41 11.90 -3.00
CA ILE A 15 -1.75 10.62 -2.74
C ILE A 15 -2.68 9.69 -1.97
N THR A 16 -3.35 10.22 -0.93
CA THR A 16 -4.30 9.42 -0.13
C THR A 16 -5.48 8.94 -0.97
N SER A 17 -6.04 9.78 -1.83
CA SER A 17 -7.14 9.39 -2.72
C SER A 17 -6.73 8.30 -3.72
N LEU A 18 -5.52 8.40 -4.27
CA LEU A 18 -5.00 7.38 -5.19
C LEU A 18 -4.76 6.04 -4.47
N LEU A 19 -4.20 6.07 -3.26
CA LEU A 19 -3.96 4.86 -2.47
C LEU A 19 -5.27 4.18 -2.06
N ILE A 20 -6.28 4.94 -1.64
CA ILE A 20 -7.61 4.41 -1.29
C ILE A 20 -8.28 3.81 -2.52
N LEU A 21 -8.27 4.53 -3.65
CA LEU A 21 -8.86 4.04 -4.89
C LEU A 21 -8.19 2.73 -5.32
N LEU A 22 -6.85 2.69 -5.33
CA LEU A 22 -6.11 1.51 -5.73
C LEU A 22 -6.34 0.33 -4.78
N ALA A 23 -6.37 0.57 -3.46
CA ALA A 23 -6.69 -0.47 -2.49
C ALA A 23 -8.10 -1.03 -2.71
N SER A 24 -9.10 -0.16 -2.91
CA SER A 24 -10.49 -0.58 -3.14
C SER A 24 -10.63 -1.41 -4.42
N ILE A 25 -9.95 -1.03 -5.51
CA ILE A 25 -9.96 -1.79 -6.76
C ILE A 25 -9.31 -3.16 -6.59
N ASN A 26 -8.16 -3.26 -5.91
CA ASN A 26 -7.53 -4.56 -5.67
C ASN A 26 -8.43 -5.49 -4.83
N LEU A 27 -9.04 -4.98 -3.76
CA LEU A 27 -9.94 -5.77 -2.91
C LEU A 27 -11.17 -6.27 -3.68
N THR A 28 -11.85 -5.37 -4.41
CA THR A 28 -13.01 -5.75 -5.23
C THR A 28 -12.65 -6.77 -6.33
N MET A 29 -11.45 -6.68 -6.91
CA MET A 29 -10.99 -7.66 -7.90
C MET A 29 -10.65 -9.02 -7.26
N ILE A 30 -10.13 -9.05 -6.03
CA ILE A 30 -9.92 -10.28 -5.26
C ILE A 30 -11.26 -10.94 -4.96
N GLU A 31 -12.25 -10.18 -4.49
CA GLU A 31 -13.62 -10.67 -4.23
C GLU A 31 -14.24 -11.26 -5.50
N TYR A 32 -14.16 -10.53 -6.62
CA TYR A 32 -14.65 -11.02 -7.92
C TYR A 32 -13.92 -12.30 -8.36
N ALA A 33 -12.62 -12.40 -8.13
CA ALA A 33 -11.86 -13.60 -8.43
C ALA A 33 -12.24 -14.80 -7.56
N PHE A 34 -12.53 -14.56 -6.29
CA PHE A 34 -13.03 -15.56 -5.36
C PHE A 34 -14.41 -16.09 -5.77
N ASP A 35 -15.37 -15.20 -6.05
CA ASP A 35 -16.73 -15.57 -6.46
C ASP A 35 -16.74 -16.35 -7.78
N SER A 36 -15.94 -15.91 -8.75
CA SER A 36 -15.79 -16.61 -10.03
C SER A 36 -15.19 -18.01 -9.85
N THR A 37 -14.23 -18.16 -8.93
CA THR A 37 -13.62 -19.46 -8.61
C THR A 37 -14.61 -20.39 -7.92
N LEU A 38 -15.47 -19.85 -7.03
CA LEU A 38 -16.51 -20.63 -6.37
C LEU A 38 -17.59 -21.09 -7.38
N ALA A 39 -18.00 -20.21 -8.29
CA ALA A 39 -19.06 -20.49 -9.26
C ALA A 39 -18.62 -21.41 -10.42
N LYS A 40 -17.37 -21.29 -10.89
CA LYS A 40 -16.89 -21.96 -12.12
C LYS A 40 -15.75 -22.95 -11.86
N GLY A 41 -15.31 -23.09 -10.62
CA GLY A 41 -14.15 -23.89 -10.25
C GLY A 41 -12.82 -23.15 -10.50
N ALA A 42 -11.71 -23.85 -10.21
CA ALA A 42 -10.37 -23.33 -10.41
C ALA A 42 -10.13 -22.99 -11.89
N SER A 43 -9.87 -21.72 -12.18
CA SER A 43 -9.61 -21.21 -13.53
C SER A 43 -8.51 -20.15 -13.50
N VAL A 44 -8.20 -19.56 -14.66
CA VAL A 44 -7.26 -18.44 -14.79
C VAL A 44 -7.60 -17.27 -13.85
N GLN A 45 -8.88 -17.12 -13.50
CA GLN A 45 -9.33 -16.08 -12.57
C GLN A 45 -8.69 -16.22 -11.17
N LEU A 46 -8.39 -17.43 -10.71
CA LEU A 46 -7.73 -17.66 -9.43
C LEU A 46 -6.28 -17.13 -9.45
N VAL A 47 -5.57 -17.32 -10.56
CA VAL A 47 -4.20 -16.80 -10.75
C VAL A 47 -4.22 -15.27 -10.72
N PHE A 48 -5.18 -14.64 -11.40
CA PHE A 48 -5.39 -13.20 -11.30
C PHE A 48 -5.72 -12.75 -9.87
N GLY A 49 -6.51 -13.54 -9.12
CA GLY A 49 -6.76 -13.29 -7.70
C GLY A 49 -5.47 -13.19 -6.87
N PHE A 50 -4.50 -14.07 -7.11
CA PHE A 50 -3.18 -13.99 -6.47
C PHE A 50 -2.38 -12.76 -6.90
N GLU A 51 -2.41 -12.39 -8.18
CA GLU A 51 -1.77 -11.16 -8.67
C GLU A 51 -2.34 -9.91 -7.96
N TYR A 52 -3.67 -9.84 -7.80
CA TYR A 52 -4.32 -8.75 -7.08
C TYR A 52 -3.99 -8.75 -5.58
N ALA A 53 -3.84 -9.93 -4.98
CA ALA A 53 -3.38 -10.05 -3.59
C ALA A 53 -1.94 -9.53 -3.42
N ILE A 54 -1.02 -9.91 -4.32
CA ILE A 54 0.36 -9.40 -4.32
C ILE A 54 0.36 -7.88 -4.51
N LEU A 55 -0.43 -7.34 -5.45
CA LEU A 55 -0.57 -5.89 -5.63
C LEU A 55 -1.12 -5.22 -4.36
N SER A 56 -2.08 -5.84 -3.66
CA SER A 56 -2.61 -5.34 -2.39
C SER A 56 -1.52 -5.21 -1.32
N THR A 57 -0.59 -6.19 -1.22
CA THR A 57 0.56 -6.08 -0.29
C THR A 57 1.50 -4.93 -0.66
N VAL A 58 1.69 -4.64 -1.96
CA VAL A 58 2.50 -3.51 -2.43
C VAL A 58 1.83 -2.19 -2.05
N VAL A 59 0.52 -2.07 -2.24
CA VAL A 59 -0.25 -0.89 -1.83
C VAL A 59 -0.15 -0.69 -0.32
N LEU A 60 -0.30 -1.76 0.47
CA LEU A 60 -0.14 -1.72 1.92
C LEU A 60 1.25 -1.21 2.33
N ASN A 61 2.32 -1.71 1.69
CA ASN A 61 3.69 -1.25 1.94
C ASN A 61 3.85 0.25 1.66
N ILE A 62 3.35 0.71 0.50
CA ILE A 62 3.41 2.14 0.13
C ILE A 62 2.62 2.98 1.13
N THR A 63 1.44 2.52 1.56
CA THR A 63 0.62 3.21 2.57
C THR A 63 1.35 3.33 3.90
N ILE A 64 1.99 2.26 4.39
CA ILE A 64 2.77 2.31 5.64
C ILE A 64 3.93 3.29 5.50
N LYS A 65 4.72 3.20 4.42
CA LYS A 65 5.82 4.14 4.14
C LYS A 65 5.34 5.59 4.08
N TYR A 66 4.17 5.82 3.50
CA TYR A 66 3.55 7.13 3.42
C TYR A 66 3.12 7.66 4.79
N ILE A 67 2.47 6.84 5.62
CA ILE A 67 2.09 7.20 6.99
C ILE A 67 3.34 7.57 7.80
N LEU A 68 4.39 6.75 7.73
CA LEU A 68 5.66 7.02 8.42
C LEU A 68 6.28 8.35 7.95
N HIS A 69 6.19 8.65 6.65
CA HIS A 69 6.68 9.92 6.11
C HIS A 69 5.85 11.12 6.60
N VAL A 70 4.52 10.99 6.68
CA VAL A 70 3.64 12.05 7.21
C VAL A 70 3.95 12.31 8.68
N ILE A 71 4.12 11.26 9.49
CA ILE A 71 4.49 11.36 10.91
C ILE A 71 5.83 12.08 11.07
N ASP A 72 6.84 11.67 10.32
CA ASP A 72 8.18 12.27 10.34
C ASP A 72 8.16 13.75 9.94
N THR A 73 7.31 14.12 8.97
CA THR A 73 7.16 15.52 8.52
C THR A 73 6.48 16.40 9.56
N HIS A 74 5.63 15.85 10.43
CA HIS A 74 4.96 16.58 11.51
C HIS A 74 5.73 16.55 12.83
N SER A 75 6.85 15.81 12.90
CA SER A 75 7.67 15.71 14.10
C SER A 75 8.66 16.88 14.19
N ASP A 76 8.70 17.55 15.34
CA ASP A 76 9.64 18.65 15.60
C ASP A 76 11.10 18.18 15.71
N SER A 77 11.31 16.90 16.04
CA SER A 77 12.63 16.25 16.10
C SER A 77 12.76 15.13 15.07
N PRO A 78 13.95 14.90 14.47
CA PRO A 78 14.17 13.80 13.55
C PRO A 78 13.80 12.45 14.16
N TRP A 79 13.02 11.63 13.46
CA TRP A 79 12.63 10.33 13.98
C TRP A 79 13.75 9.30 13.84
N GLU A 80 14.60 9.20 14.88
CA GLU A 80 15.78 8.31 14.88
C GLU A 80 15.44 6.82 14.64
N ASN A 81 14.29 6.35 15.14
CA ASN A 81 13.86 4.95 15.01
C ASN A 81 13.16 4.64 13.68
N LYS A 82 12.95 5.61 12.78
CA LYS A 82 12.26 5.42 11.49
C LYS A 82 12.84 4.29 10.63
N PRO A 83 14.17 4.10 10.48
CA PRO A 83 14.72 3.00 9.70
C PRO A 83 14.34 1.61 10.23
N VAL A 84 14.18 1.48 11.56
CA VAL A 84 13.79 0.22 12.20
C VAL A 84 12.34 -0.14 11.87
N PHE A 85 11.42 0.84 11.88
CA PHE A 85 10.03 0.64 11.45
C PHE A 85 9.92 0.28 9.97
N LEU A 86 10.75 0.88 9.12
CA LEU A 86 10.81 0.53 7.70
C LEU A 86 11.29 -0.92 7.51
N LEU A 87 12.32 -1.34 8.25
CA LEU A 87 12.82 -2.72 8.23
C LEU A 87 11.72 -3.71 8.66
N TYR A 88 11.01 -3.44 9.76
CA TYR A 88 9.91 -4.30 10.19
C TYR A 88 8.79 -4.39 9.16
N THR A 89 8.47 -3.28 8.50
CA THR A 89 7.47 -3.25 7.43
C THR A 89 7.92 -4.12 6.25
N GLU A 90 9.18 -4.02 5.84
CA GLU A 90 9.72 -4.81 4.73
C GLU A 90 9.78 -6.30 5.07
N LEU A 91 10.12 -6.67 6.31
CA LEU A 91 10.09 -8.05 6.78
C LEU A 91 8.68 -8.63 6.76
N VAL A 92 7.70 -7.91 7.32
CA VAL A 92 6.30 -8.37 7.35
C VAL A 92 5.73 -8.51 5.95
N ILE A 93 5.92 -7.50 5.09
CA ILE A 93 5.43 -7.56 3.70
C ILE A 93 6.15 -8.66 2.91
N GLY A 94 7.45 -8.87 3.16
CA GLY A 94 8.23 -9.93 2.53
C GLY A 94 7.80 -11.34 2.95
N LEU A 95 7.22 -11.51 4.13
CA LEU A 95 6.65 -12.79 4.58
C LEU A 95 5.24 -13.05 4.05
N ILE A 96 4.48 -12.00 3.73
CA ILE A 96 3.10 -12.11 3.24
C ILE A 96 3.08 -12.40 1.73
N LYS A 97 4.07 -11.90 0.99
CA LYS A 97 4.26 -12.21 -0.43
C LYS A 97 4.76 -13.63 -0.66
#